data_AF-A0A232EU04-F1
#
_entry.id   AF-A0A232EU04-F1
#
_cell.length_a   1.000
_cell.length_b   1.000
_cell.length_c   1.000
_cell.angle_alpha   90.00
_cell.angle_beta   90.00
_cell.angle_gamma   90.00
#
_symmetry.space_group_name_H-M   'P 1'
#
loop_
_entity.id
_entity.type
_entity.pdbx_description
1 polymer ?
#
loop_
_entity_poly.entity_id
_entity_poly.type
_entity_poly.pdbx_seq_one_letter_code
_entity_poly.pdbx_strand_id
1 'polypeptide(L)'
;MHSHASRVIDGEISYFQEIQRDECMQMFKSGYAYIAGTAMQNLPKNSTFSTPVTFTGSVNLDGKCKGNSYSDPYKHWNDVLVQGFVEIYLSDYYATINLNFKKIQLRSGTSC
;
A
#
# COMPACT_ATOMS: atom_id res chain seq x y z
N MET A 1 32.84 6.84 -9.86
CA MET A 1 31.53 7.52 -9.72
C MET A 1 31.07 7.33 -8.29
N HIS A 2 31.19 8.38 -7.48
CA HIS A 2 30.79 8.34 -6.08
C HIS A 2 29.30 8.68 -5.99
N SER A 3 28.44 7.68 -5.80
CA SER A 3 27.03 7.91 -5.50
C SER A 3 26.93 8.27 -4.02
N HIS A 4 26.89 9.56 -3.71
CA HIS A 4 26.40 10.00 -2.41
C HIS A 4 24.89 9.75 -2.37
N ALA A 5 24.49 8.53 -2.00
CA ALA A 5 23.16 8.32 -1.45
C ALA A 5 23.22 8.88 -0.03
N SER A 6 22.97 10.18 0.13
CA SER A 6 22.71 10.76 1.43
C SER A 6 21.38 10.17 1.91
N ARG A 7 21.42 9.10 2.72
CA ARG A 7 20.25 8.68 3.49
C ARG A 7 19.92 9.85 4.42
N VAL A 8 19.02 10.70 3.97
CA VAL A 8 18.46 11.78 4.78
C VAL A 8 17.61 11.15 5.87
N ILE A 9 17.49 11.84 7.01
CA ILE A 9 16.54 11.46 8.05
C ILE A 9 15.15 11.40 7.40
N ASP A 10 14.44 10.29 7.57
CA ASP A 10 13.17 9.96 6.90
C ASP A 10 13.25 9.78 5.37
N GLY A 11 14.42 9.43 4.83
CA GLY A 11 14.59 9.15 3.41
C GLY A 11 13.95 7.83 2.92
N GLU A 12 13.44 7.02 3.84
CA GLU A 12 12.70 5.79 3.56
C GLU A 12 11.61 5.64 4.63
N ILE A 13 10.38 5.36 4.20
CA ILE A 13 9.22 5.22 5.07
C ILE A 13 8.44 4.00 4.61
N SER A 14 7.98 3.19 5.56
CA SER A 14 7.08 2.06 5.33
C SER A 14 5.99 2.05 6.39
N TYR A 15 4.74 2.01 5.96
CA TYR A 15 3.57 1.91 6.84
C TYR A 15 2.41 1.25 6.10
N PHE A 16 1.45 0.73 6.86
CA PHE A 16 0.17 0.31 6.32
C PHE A 16 -0.70 1.55 6.13
N GLN A 17 -1.19 1.74 4.91
CA GLN A 17 -2.23 2.72 4.64
C GLN A 17 -3.58 2.11 4.97
N GLU A 18 -4.31 2.71 5.92
CA GLU A 18 -5.67 2.30 6.22
C GLU A 18 -6.59 2.64 5.04
N ILE A 19 -7.34 1.64 4.59
CA ILE A 19 -8.38 1.79 3.56
C ILE A 19 -9.73 1.42 4.16
N GLN A 20 -10.80 1.91 3.53
CA GLN A 20 -12.14 1.58 4.00
C GLN A 20 -12.52 0.13 3.64
N ARG A 21 -13.48 -0.42 4.38
CA ARG A 21 -13.95 -1.81 4.20
C ARG A 21 -14.49 -2.04 2.79
N ASP A 22 -15.27 -1.12 2.27
CA ASP A 22 -15.86 -1.18 0.94
C ASP A 22 -14.78 -1.18 -0.16
N GLU A 23 -13.77 -0.32 -0.04
CA GLU A 23 -12.61 -0.29 -0.93
C GLU A 23 -11.85 -1.62 -0.91
N CYS A 24 -11.55 -2.15 0.29
CA CYS A 24 -10.92 -3.46 0.45
C CYS A 24 -11.76 -4.58 -0.21
N MET A 25 -13.08 -4.58 0.02
CA MET A 25 -13.98 -5.57 -0.58
C MET A 25 -14.08 -5.42 -2.11
N GLN A 26 -13.99 -4.19 -2.63
CA GLN A 26 -13.97 -3.94 -4.06
C GLN A 26 -12.68 -4.47 -4.69
N MET A 27 -11.52 -4.20 -4.08
CA MET A 27 -10.24 -4.77 -4.51
C MET A 27 -10.27 -6.30 -4.50
N PHE A 28 -10.81 -6.90 -3.43
CA PHE A 28 -10.94 -8.35 -3.30
C PHE A 28 -11.84 -8.98 -4.37
N LYS A 29 -12.95 -8.32 -4.73
CA LYS A 29 -13.91 -8.83 -5.72
C LYS A 29 -13.45 -8.62 -7.15
N SER A 30 -12.93 -7.43 -7.45
CA SER A 30 -12.54 -7.03 -8.81
C SER A 30 -11.12 -7.44 -9.19
N GLY A 31 -10.26 -7.72 -8.20
CA GLY A 31 -8.83 -7.93 -8.44
C GLY A 31 -8.13 -6.68 -8.96
N TYR A 32 -8.68 -5.50 -8.66
CA TYR A 32 -8.23 -4.22 -9.17
C TYR A 32 -7.98 -3.21 -8.05
N ALA A 33 -6.91 -2.42 -8.18
CA ALA A 33 -6.64 -1.26 -7.35
C ALA A 33 -6.11 -0.10 -8.19
N TYR A 34 -6.31 1.13 -7.70
CA TYR A 34 -5.76 2.33 -8.32
C TYR A 34 -5.13 3.19 -7.24
N ILE A 35 -3.80 3.20 -7.18
CA ILE A 35 -3.05 3.85 -6.11
C ILE A 35 -2.01 4.78 -6.75
N ALA A 36 -2.03 6.05 -6.35
CA ALA A 36 -1.11 7.09 -6.81
C ALA A 36 -0.92 7.13 -8.34
N GLY A 37 -2.02 7.08 -9.09
CA GLY A 37 -1.98 7.13 -10.55
C GLY A 37 -1.74 5.79 -11.23
N THR A 38 -1.37 4.74 -10.48
CA THR A 38 -1.03 3.42 -11.01
C THR A 38 -2.21 2.46 -10.89
N ALA A 39 -2.65 1.95 -12.04
CA ALA A 39 -3.64 0.87 -12.11
C ALA A 39 -2.97 -0.48 -11.89
N MET A 40 -3.47 -1.24 -10.91
CA MET A 40 -2.99 -2.58 -10.55
C MET A 40 -4.10 -3.57 -10.87
N GLN A 41 -3.83 -4.50 -11.78
CA GLN A 41 -4.79 -5.49 -12.26
C GLN A 41 -4.37 -6.90 -11.84
N ASN A 42 -5.34 -7.82 -11.84
CA ASN A 42 -5.13 -9.23 -11.52
C ASN A 42 -4.50 -9.46 -10.14
N LEU A 43 -4.95 -8.69 -9.14
CA LEU A 43 -4.49 -8.88 -7.77
C LEU A 43 -4.79 -10.33 -7.31
N PRO A 44 -3.76 -11.10 -6.92
CA PRO A 44 -3.92 -12.48 -6.49
C PRO A 44 -4.60 -12.53 -5.13
N LYS A 45 -5.41 -13.58 -4.93
CA LYS A 45 -6.00 -13.90 -3.63
C LYS A 45 -5.05 -14.80 -2.84
N ASN A 46 -4.98 -14.58 -1.54
CA ASN A 46 -4.15 -15.32 -0.59
C ASN A 46 -2.65 -15.29 -0.93
N SER A 47 -2.20 -14.23 -1.59
CA SER A 47 -0.80 -13.99 -1.96
C SER A 47 -0.50 -12.49 -1.92
N THR A 48 0.79 -12.14 -1.89
CA THR A 48 1.25 -10.75 -1.89
C THR A 48 1.53 -10.30 -3.31
N PHE A 49 0.92 -9.19 -3.71
CA PHE A 49 1.26 -8.44 -4.91
C PHE A 49 2.16 -7.28 -4.54
N SER A 50 3.23 -7.06 -5.31
CA SER A 50 4.14 -5.93 -5.11
C SER A 50 4.44 -5.26 -6.44
N THR A 51 4.33 -3.95 -6.50
CA THR A 51 4.62 -3.17 -7.71
C THR A 51 5.24 -1.83 -7.36
N PRO A 52 6.22 -1.34 -8.15
CA PRO A 52 6.78 -0.01 -7.95
C PRO A 52 5.77 1.07 -8.37
N VAL A 53 5.71 2.15 -7.59
CA VAL A 53 4.82 3.29 -7.81
C VAL A 53 5.58 4.59 -7.58
N THR A 54 5.31 5.59 -8.41
CA THR A 54 5.77 6.96 -8.19
C THR A 54 4.62 7.76 -7.60
N PHE A 55 4.75 8.16 -6.34
CA PHE A 55 3.70 8.87 -5.60
C PHE A 55 3.64 10.35 -5.95
N THR A 56 4.79 10.96 -6.22
CA THR A 56 4.87 12.34 -6.69
C THR A 56 6.17 12.58 -7.45
N GLY A 57 6.22 13.66 -8.22
CA GLY A 57 7.35 14.03 -9.05
C GLY A 57 7.47 13.16 -10.31
N SER A 58 8.52 13.39 -11.08
CA SER A 58 8.80 12.61 -12.29
C SER A 58 10.28 12.51 -12.58
N VAL A 59 10.69 11.42 -13.22
CA VAL A 59 12.03 11.26 -13.81
C VAL A 59 11.86 11.27 -15.32
N ASN A 60 12.48 12.26 -15.97
CA ASN A 60 12.48 12.36 -17.42
C ASN A 60 13.52 11.43 -18.05
N LEU A 61 13.35 11.12 -19.33
CA LEU A 61 14.26 10.25 -20.10
C LEU A 61 15.69 10.80 -20.19
N ASP A 62 15.87 12.12 -19.99
CA ASP A 62 17.17 12.78 -19.94
C ASP A 62 17.85 12.67 -18.56
N GLY A 63 17.27 11.90 -17.63
CA GLY A 63 17.78 11.71 -16.27
C GLY A 63 17.53 12.88 -15.34
N LYS A 64 16.78 13.91 -15.77
CA LYS A 64 16.39 15.02 -14.89
C LYS A 64 15.17 14.65 -14.06
N CYS A 65 15.26 14.90 -12.76
CA CYS A 65 14.13 14.77 -11.85
C CYS A 65 13.40 16.12 -11.75
N LYS A 66 12.08 16.06 -11.71
CA LYS A 66 11.23 17.20 -11.34
C LYS A 66 10.53 16.85 -10.04
N GLY A 67 10.82 17.62 -8.99
CA GLY A 67 10.14 17.49 -7.72
C GLY A 67 8.72 18.05 -7.78
N ASN A 68 7.88 17.57 -6.88
CA ASN A 68 6.56 18.12 -6.63
C ASN A 68 6.23 17.99 -5.13
N SER A 69 5.15 18.61 -4.68
CA SER A 69 4.73 18.48 -3.28
C SER A 69 4.20 17.07 -3.00
N TYR A 70 4.48 16.57 -1.79
CA TYR A 70 3.98 15.30 -1.27
C TYR A 70 3.51 15.48 0.16
N SER A 71 2.39 14.86 0.50
CA SER A 71 1.92 14.76 1.88
C SER A 71 1.57 13.31 2.16
N ASP A 72 1.99 12.84 3.32
CA ASP A 72 1.45 11.63 3.91
C ASP A 72 0.76 11.97 5.25
N PRO A 73 0.18 11.00 5.97
CA PRO A 73 -0.49 11.27 7.24
C PRO A 73 0.39 11.91 8.34
N TYR A 74 1.71 11.87 8.19
CA TYR A 74 2.66 12.29 9.22
C TYR A 74 3.38 13.59 8.88
N LYS A 75 3.72 13.80 7.60
CA LYS A 75 4.57 14.90 7.16
C LYS A 75 4.21 15.40 5.77
N HIS A 76 4.72 16.59 5.49
CA HIS A 76 4.61 17.25 4.20
C HIS A 76 5.99 17.65 3.70
N TRP A 77 6.21 17.46 2.41
CA TRP A 77 7.46 17.78 1.72
C TRP A 77 7.16 18.56 0.44
N ASN A 78 8.06 19.47 0.10
CA ASN A 78 7.98 20.28 -1.12
C ASN A 78 9.18 19.99 -2.01
N ASP A 79 8.94 20.02 -3.32
CA ASP A 79 9.96 19.77 -4.36
C ASP A 79 10.69 18.42 -4.20
N VAL A 80 9.92 17.35 -4.01
CA VAL A 80 10.44 15.99 -3.84
C VAL A 80 9.99 15.04 -4.95
N LEU A 81 10.79 14.02 -5.23
CA LEU A 81 10.43 12.84 -5.99
C LEU A 81 10.24 11.70 -4.99
N VAL A 82 9.05 11.08 -4.97
CA VAL A 82 8.75 9.98 -4.05
C VAL A 82 8.40 8.74 -4.85
N GLN A 83 9.24 7.73 -4.71
CA GLN A 83 9.08 6.43 -5.35
C GLN A 83 9.12 5.36 -4.27
N GLY A 84 8.32 4.32 -4.45
CA GLY A 84 8.27 3.21 -3.50
C GLY A 84 7.63 1.98 -4.10
N PHE A 85 7.45 0.96 -3.27
CA PHE A 85 6.71 -0.23 -3.62
C PHE A 85 5.39 -0.21 -2.87
N VAL A 86 4.31 -0.56 -3.57
CA VAL A 86 3.03 -0.84 -2.96
C VAL A 86 2.90 -2.36 -2.86
N GLU A 87 2.71 -2.83 -1.63
CA GLU A 87 2.45 -4.23 -1.33
C GLU A 87 0.99 -4.42 -0.93
N ILE A 88 0.30 -5.33 -1.61
CA ILE A 88 -1.11 -5.64 -1.37
C ILE A 88 -1.23 -7.13 -1.06
N TYR A 89 -1.81 -7.44 0.10
CA TYR A 89 -2.18 -8.80 0.49
C TYR A 89 -3.69 -8.90 0.68
N LEU A 90 -4.37 -9.58 -0.24
CA LEU A 90 -5.81 -9.83 -0.18
C LEU A 90 -6.04 -11.26 0.30
N SER A 91 -6.73 -11.44 1.42
CA SER A 91 -7.02 -12.78 1.95
C SER A 91 -8.47 -12.94 2.38
N ASP A 92 -8.95 -14.16 2.25
CA ASP A 92 -10.19 -14.64 2.85
C ASP A 92 -9.89 -15.80 3.80
N TYR A 93 -10.77 -16.00 4.77
CA TYR A 93 -10.69 -17.15 5.66
C TYR A 93 -12.06 -17.50 6.22
N TYR A 94 -12.20 -18.76 6.61
CA TYR A 94 -13.35 -19.24 7.35
C TYR A 94 -13.12 -19.05 8.85
N ALA A 95 -14.10 -18.48 9.55
CA ALA A 95 -14.11 -18.39 11.00
C ALA A 95 -14.93 -19.55 11.60
N THR A 96 -14.45 -20.08 12.73
CA THR A 96 -15.17 -21.14 13.45
C THR A 96 -16.26 -20.51 14.32
N ILE A 97 -17.47 -21.07 14.24
CA ILE A 97 -18.62 -20.66 15.05
C ILE A 97 -18.95 -21.78 16.02
N ASN A 98 -19.04 -21.45 17.30
CA ASN A 98 -19.59 -22.33 18.32
C ASN A 98 -21.07 -22.02 18.53
N LEU A 99 -21.94 -22.87 17.98
CA LEU A 99 -23.39 -22.68 18.04
C LEU A 99 -23.96 -22.83 19.46
N ASN A 100 -23.36 -23.70 20.30
CA ASN A 100 -23.83 -23.93 21.68
C ASN A 100 -23.64 -22.69 22.56
N PHE A 101 -22.52 -21.99 22.38
CA PHE A 101 -22.22 -20.75 23.10
C PHE A 101 -22.58 -19.49 22.33
N LYS A 102 -23.11 -19.62 21.10
CA LYS A 102 -23.37 -18.51 20.16
C LYS A 102 -22.16 -17.57 19.99
N LYS A 103 -20.96 -18.16 19.92
CA LYS A 103 -19.70 -17.41 19.82
C LYS A 103 -19.03 -17.63 18.48
N ILE A 104 -18.49 -16.58 17.89
CA ILE A 104 -17.56 -16.65 16.75
C ILE A 104 -16.15 -16.28 17.23
N GLN A 105 -15.15 -16.98 16.70
CA GLN A 105 -13.74 -16.68 16.97
C GLN A 105 -13.01 -16.36 15.67
N LEU A 106 -12.46 -15.15 15.59
CA LEU A 106 -11.71 -14.66 14.43
C LEU A 106 -10.22 -15.00 14.57
N ARG A 107 -9.48 -15.04 13.45
CA ARG A 107 -8.01 -15.26 13.47
C ARG A 107 -7.25 -14.19 14.25
N SER A 108 -7.82 -12.99 14.38
CA SER A 108 -7.30 -11.90 15.20
C SER A 108 -7.36 -12.20 16.71
N GLY A 109 -8.01 -13.30 17.13
CA GLY A 109 -8.29 -13.59 18.54
C GLY A 109 -9.55 -12.89 19.07
N THR A 110 -10.19 -12.04 18.26
CA THR A 110 -11.47 -11.40 18.63
C THR A 110 -12.56 -12.47 18.75
N SER A 111 -13.32 -12.43 19.85
CA SER A 111 -14.50 -13.26 20.06
C SER A 111 -15.73 -12.39 20.22
N CYS A 112 -16.77 -12.71 19.46
CA CYS A 112 -18.09 -12.07 19.54
C CYS A 112 -19.15 -13.13 19.88
#